data_AF-A0A837C6H3-F1
#
_entry.id   AF-A0A837C6H3-F1
#
_cell.length_a   1.000
_cell.length_b   1.000
_cell.length_c   1.000
_cell.angle_alpha   90.00
_cell.angle_beta   90.00
_cell.angle_gamma   90.00
#
_symmetry.space_group_name_H-M   'P 1'
#
loop_
_entity.id
_entity.type
_entity.pdbx_description
1 polymer ?
#
loop_
_entity_poly.entity_id
_entity_poly.type
_entity_poly.pdbx_seq_one_letter_code
_entity_poly.pdbx_strand_id
1 'polypeptide(L)'
;MLRYNPEKFASLSESDIGQRIWSFLTKPATIARLETASELGKPAVEGIEEQLLEEFREDVLVDRVKQMVGHMVRQILEQRDWVLDQSDVKVQSVPFSKAARYRRPDWITFHAFRNTKDPRDVVITDRRQNAPLPKDARWTFYATFASPLKAAVAFGVNDTPKLRRQVQTHGFHRVHIPRMLRRA
;
A
#
# COMPACT_ATOMS: atom_id res chain seq x y z
N MET A 1 -22.39 4.65 6.28
CA MET A 1 -22.49 5.18 4.91
C MET A 1 -21.40 6.23 4.74
N LEU A 2 -20.57 6.15 3.69
CA LEU A 2 -19.50 7.11 3.45
C LEU A 2 -20.10 8.47 3.06
N ARG A 3 -19.51 9.56 3.56
CA ARG A 3 -19.94 10.93 3.25
C ARG A 3 -18.79 11.70 2.61
N TYR A 4 -19.05 12.36 1.49
CA TYR A 4 -18.07 13.22 0.84
C TYR A 4 -18.26 14.68 1.29
N ASN A 5 -17.18 15.31 1.73
CA ASN A 5 -17.12 16.76 1.91
C ASN A 5 -16.33 17.36 0.73
N PRO A 6 -16.97 18.04 -0.24
CA PRO A 6 -16.29 18.41 -1.48
C PRO A 6 -15.35 19.61 -1.36
N GLU A 7 -15.50 20.46 -0.35
CA GLU A 7 -14.71 21.69 -0.18
C GLU A 7 -14.61 22.49 -1.50
N LYS A 8 -13.38 22.74 -1.99
CA LYS A 8 -13.10 23.44 -3.26
C LYS A 8 -13.60 22.72 -4.53
N PHE A 9 -14.12 21.51 -4.41
CA PHE A 9 -14.69 20.74 -5.52
C PHE A 9 -16.21 20.73 -5.55
N ALA A 10 -16.92 21.54 -4.73
CA ALA A 10 -18.38 21.54 -4.62
C ALA A 10 -19.11 21.48 -5.98
N SER A 11 -18.89 22.48 -6.83
CA SER A 11 -19.51 22.53 -8.16
C SER A 11 -19.17 21.32 -9.05
N LEU A 12 -17.92 20.84 -9.03
CA LEU A 12 -17.55 19.66 -9.81
C LEU A 12 -18.16 18.37 -9.23
N SER A 13 -18.29 18.28 -7.91
CA SER A 13 -18.88 17.12 -7.26
C SER A 13 -20.38 17.01 -7.50
N GLU A 14 -21.07 18.14 -7.66
CA GLU A 14 -22.50 18.22 -7.95
C GLU A 14 -22.83 17.93 -9.42
N SER A 15 -21.83 18.01 -10.31
CA SER A 15 -21.99 17.62 -11.72
C SER A 15 -22.25 16.12 -11.90
N ASP A 16 -22.80 15.74 -13.06
CA ASP A 16 -23.06 14.32 -13.41
C ASP A 16 -21.80 13.46 -13.26
N ILE A 17 -20.68 13.90 -13.81
CA ILE A 17 -19.40 13.19 -13.71
C ILE A 17 -18.94 13.06 -12.26
N GLY A 18 -19.09 14.10 -11.44
CA GLY A 18 -18.72 14.07 -10.02
C GLY A 18 -19.52 13.05 -9.21
N GLN A 19 -20.84 13.01 -9.42
CA GLN A 19 -21.73 12.06 -8.76
C GLN A 19 -21.45 10.63 -9.20
N ARG A 20 -21.22 10.40 -10.51
CA ARG A 20 -20.87 9.08 -11.05
C ARG A 20 -19.53 8.58 -10.52
N ILE A 21 -18.51 9.44 -10.44
CA ILE A 21 -17.21 9.10 -9.83
C ILE A 21 -17.38 8.73 -8.36
N TRP A 22 -18.12 9.53 -7.59
CA TRP A 22 -18.36 9.20 -6.16
C TRP A 22 -19.07 7.86 -5.99
N SER A 23 -20.11 7.61 -6.80
CA SER A 23 -20.81 6.33 -6.84
C SER A 23 -19.86 5.18 -7.17
N PHE A 24 -18.99 5.34 -8.16
CA PHE A 24 -17.96 4.35 -8.51
C PHE A 24 -16.97 4.09 -7.38
N LEU A 25 -16.44 5.14 -6.75
CA LEU A 25 -15.41 5.03 -5.70
C LEU A 25 -15.96 4.42 -4.40
N THR A 26 -17.26 4.56 -4.15
CA THR A 26 -17.91 4.02 -2.94
C THR A 26 -18.45 2.59 -3.12
N LYS A 27 -18.33 1.99 -4.30
CA LYS A 27 -18.62 0.56 -4.51
C LYS A 27 -17.70 -0.29 -3.61
N PRO A 28 -18.20 -1.36 -2.96
CA PRO A 28 -17.39 -2.21 -2.09
C PRO A 28 -16.14 -2.78 -2.77
N ALA A 29 -16.25 -3.20 -4.03
CA ALA A 29 -15.12 -3.72 -4.80
C ALA A 29 -14.04 -2.66 -5.07
N THR A 30 -14.43 -1.42 -5.33
CA THR A 30 -13.50 -0.30 -5.56
C THR A 30 -12.75 0.03 -4.28
N ILE A 31 -13.46 0.10 -3.15
CA ILE A 31 -12.86 0.30 -1.82
C ILE A 31 -11.85 -0.81 -1.53
N ALA A 32 -12.22 -2.08 -1.73
CA ALA A 32 -11.33 -3.20 -1.48
C ALA A 32 -10.03 -3.11 -2.31
N ARG A 33 -10.10 -2.63 -3.56
CA ARG A 33 -8.93 -2.40 -4.42
C ARG A 33 -8.03 -1.27 -3.91
N LEU A 34 -8.62 -0.15 -3.48
CA LEU A 34 -7.89 0.98 -2.87
C LEU A 34 -7.14 0.53 -1.60
N GLU A 35 -7.84 -0.23 -0.74
CA GLU A 35 -7.26 -0.80 0.48
C GLU A 35 -6.16 -1.81 0.15
N THR A 36 -6.37 -2.69 -0.84
CA THR A 36 -5.37 -3.68 -1.27
C THR A 36 -4.11 -3.02 -1.82
N ALA A 37 -4.22 -1.97 -2.64
CA ALA A 37 -3.06 -1.22 -3.10
C ALA A 37 -2.29 -0.59 -1.92
N SER A 38 -3.01 -0.03 -0.96
CA SER A 38 -2.42 0.54 0.26
C SER A 38 -1.75 -0.52 1.14
N GLU A 39 -2.38 -1.68 1.32
CA GLU A 39 -1.80 -2.89 1.94
C GLU A 39 -0.52 -3.35 1.24
N LEU A 40 -0.39 -3.19 -0.08
CA LEU A 40 0.85 -3.54 -0.80
C LEU A 40 1.93 -2.44 -0.72
N GLY A 41 1.63 -1.33 -0.04
CA GLY A 41 2.50 -0.16 0.05
C GLY A 41 2.60 0.60 -1.27
N LYS A 42 1.55 0.52 -2.10
CA LYS A 42 1.39 1.27 -3.35
C LYS A 42 0.44 2.45 -3.14
N PRO A 43 0.51 3.50 -3.96
CA PRO A 43 -0.51 4.54 -3.95
C PRO A 43 -1.90 3.98 -4.23
N ALA A 44 -2.89 4.44 -3.48
CA ALA A 44 -4.21 3.78 -3.45
C ALA A 44 -4.88 3.74 -4.83
N VAL A 45 -4.78 4.82 -5.60
CA VAL A 45 -5.40 4.95 -6.92
C VAL A 45 -4.85 3.97 -7.96
N GLU A 46 -3.64 3.43 -7.78
CA GLU A 46 -3.11 2.37 -8.67
C GLU A 46 -4.00 1.12 -8.67
N GLY A 47 -4.72 0.86 -7.56
CA GLY A 47 -5.62 -0.30 -7.47
C GLY A 47 -6.88 -0.22 -8.33
N ILE A 48 -7.24 0.99 -8.81
CA ILE A 48 -8.50 1.26 -9.50
C ILE A 48 -8.32 1.94 -10.87
N GLU A 49 -7.08 2.22 -11.26
CA GLU A 49 -6.76 3.01 -12.44
C GLU A 49 -7.42 2.48 -13.71
N GLU A 50 -7.28 1.17 -13.96
CA GLU A 50 -7.83 0.52 -15.15
C GLU A 50 -9.36 0.66 -15.21
N GLN A 51 -10.04 0.38 -14.09
CA GLN A 51 -11.51 0.46 -14.01
C GLN A 51 -11.99 1.91 -14.12
N LEU A 52 -11.20 2.85 -13.60
CA LEU A 52 -11.49 4.29 -13.69
C LEU A 52 -11.39 4.76 -15.15
N LEU A 53 -10.37 4.32 -15.89
CA LEU A 53 -10.22 4.62 -17.32
C LEU A 53 -11.29 3.94 -18.17
N GLU A 54 -11.65 2.70 -17.86
CA GLU A 54 -12.68 1.96 -18.58
C GLU A 54 -14.05 2.65 -18.48
N GLU A 55 -14.43 3.10 -17.28
CA GLU A 55 -15.73 3.69 -16.99
C GLU A 55 -15.85 5.16 -17.46
N PHE A 56 -14.78 5.96 -17.26
CA PHE A 56 -14.83 7.42 -17.43
C PHE A 56 -13.99 7.94 -18.60
N ARG A 57 -13.20 7.07 -19.26
CA ARG A 57 -12.42 7.39 -20.46
C ARG A 57 -11.62 8.69 -20.33
N GLU A 58 -11.87 9.66 -21.21
CA GLU A 58 -11.13 10.92 -21.27
C GLU A 58 -11.53 11.92 -20.18
N ASP A 59 -12.72 11.78 -19.57
CA ASP A 59 -13.17 12.69 -18.51
C ASP A 59 -12.23 12.66 -17.30
N VAL A 60 -11.67 11.48 -16.99
CA VAL A 60 -10.71 11.33 -15.88
C VAL A 60 -9.29 11.76 -16.24
N LEU A 61 -9.05 12.15 -17.50
CA LEU A 61 -7.79 12.77 -17.92
C LEU A 61 -7.74 14.27 -17.62
N VAL A 62 -8.89 14.88 -17.29
CA VAL A 62 -8.95 16.30 -16.88
C VAL A 62 -8.34 16.48 -15.50
N ASP A 63 -7.38 17.40 -15.37
CA ASP A 63 -6.61 17.61 -14.14
C ASP A 63 -7.47 17.89 -12.91
N ARG A 64 -8.52 18.70 -13.07
CA ARG A 64 -9.43 19.01 -11.96
C ARG A 64 -10.20 17.78 -11.48
N VAL A 65 -10.57 16.88 -12.40
CA VAL A 65 -11.24 15.61 -12.08
C VAL A 65 -10.28 14.69 -11.33
N LYS A 66 -9.03 14.55 -11.78
CA LYS A 66 -8.00 13.76 -11.08
C LYS A 66 -7.76 14.25 -9.65
N GLN A 67 -7.66 15.56 -9.47
CA GLN A 67 -7.51 16.17 -8.15
C GLN A 67 -8.70 15.84 -7.24
N MET A 68 -9.93 15.87 -7.79
CA MET A 68 -11.14 15.50 -7.05
C MET A 68 -11.16 14.01 -6.73
N VAL A 69 -10.77 13.12 -7.66
CA VAL A 69 -10.65 11.67 -7.40
C VAL A 69 -9.69 11.41 -6.25
N GLY A 70 -8.50 12.02 -6.27
CA GLY A 70 -7.55 11.91 -5.17
C GLY A 70 -8.11 12.42 -3.84
N HIS A 71 -8.87 13.51 -3.88
CA HIS A 71 -9.54 14.08 -2.71
C HIS A 71 -10.64 13.14 -2.14
N MET A 72 -11.46 12.56 -3.00
CA MET A 72 -12.49 11.58 -2.64
C MET A 72 -11.85 10.32 -2.04
N VAL A 73 -10.83 9.77 -2.70
CA VAL A 73 -10.10 8.57 -2.21
C VAL A 73 -9.50 8.81 -0.84
N ARG A 74 -8.90 9.98 -0.60
CA ARG A 74 -8.40 10.38 0.73
C ARG A 74 -9.51 10.28 1.79
N GLN A 75 -10.65 10.92 1.56
CA GLN A 75 -11.74 10.93 2.54
C GLN A 75 -12.38 9.55 2.75
N ILE A 76 -12.44 8.73 1.70
CA ILE A 76 -12.90 7.33 1.82
C ILE A 76 -11.96 6.57 2.74
N LEU A 77 -10.65 6.62 2.49
CA LEU A 77 -9.67 5.88 3.27
C LEU A 77 -9.58 6.38 4.72
N GLU A 78 -9.62 7.70 4.95
CA GLU A 78 -9.67 8.28 6.30
C GLU A 78 -10.91 7.83 7.09
N GLN A 79 -12.09 7.81 6.47
CA GLN A 79 -13.32 7.26 7.08
C GLN A 79 -13.27 5.75 7.33
N ARG A 80 -12.27 5.08 6.75
CA ARG A 80 -12.02 3.66 6.96
C ARG A 80 -10.83 3.42 7.89
N ASP A 81 -10.34 4.41 8.63
CA ASP A 81 -9.22 4.34 9.58
C ASP A 81 -7.83 4.15 8.93
N TRP A 82 -7.67 4.60 7.69
CA TRP A 82 -6.36 4.74 7.07
C TRP A 82 -5.81 6.14 7.30
N VAL A 83 -4.49 6.25 7.39
CA VAL A 83 -3.81 7.55 7.49
C VAL A 83 -2.87 7.74 6.31
N LEU A 84 -2.69 8.99 5.91
CA LEU A 84 -1.72 9.36 4.88
C LEU A 84 -0.32 8.94 5.32
N ASP A 85 0.35 8.13 4.52
CA ASP A 85 1.73 7.70 4.77
C ASP A 85 2.73 8.55 3.99
N GLN A 86 2.43 8.79 2.70
CA GLN A 86 3.29 9.57 1.83
C GLN A 86 2.47 10.21 0.71
N SER A 87 2.63 11.51 0.49
CA SER A 87 2.10 12.22 -0.68
C SER A 87 3.09 12.20 -1.84
N ASP A 88 2.63 12.59 -3.03
CA ASP A 88 3.48 12.87 -4.19
C ASP A 88 4.34 11.68 -4.67
N VAL A 89 3.88 10.46 -4.41
CA VAL A 89 4.56 9.25 -4.88
C VAL A 89 4.38 9.15 -6.38
N LYS A 90 5.49 9.12 -7.13
CA LYS A 90 5.47 8.93 -8.58
C LYS A 90 4.86 7.57 -8.92
N VAL A 91 3.88 7.58 -9.80
CA VAL A 91 3.20 6.37 -10.29
C VAL A 91 3.44 6.19 -11.79
N GLN A 92 3.37 4.95 -12.26
CA GLN A 92 3.40 4.64 -13.69
C GLN A 92 1.96 4.46 -14.15
N SER A 93 1.24 5.57 -14.23
CA SER A 93 -0.19 5.61 -14.52
C SER A 93 -0.47 6.56 -15.69
N VAL A 94 -1.51 6.27 -16.47
CA VAL A 94 -2.00 7.12 -17.55
C VAL A 94 -2.69 8.38 -16.99
N PRO A 95 -3.72 8.28 -16.12
CA PRO A 95 -4.36 9.46 -15.55
C PRO A 95 -3.47 10.16 -14.51
N PHE A 96 -2.70 9.43 -13.70
CA PHE A 96 -2.00 10.03 -12.56
C PHE A 96 -0.48 10.06 -12.78
N SER A 97 0.16 11.21 -12.52
CA SER A 97 1.62 11.29 -12.49
C SER A 97 2.17 11.04 -11.09
N LYS A 98 1.39 11.43 -10.08
CA LYS A 98 1.68 11.27 -8.65
C LYS A 98 0.41 10.93 -7.89
N ALA A 99 0.55 10.20 -6.80
CA ALA A 99 -0.56 9.83 -5.93
C ALA A 99 -0.11 9.64 -4.47
N ALA A 100 -1.09 9.45 -3.58
CA ALA A 100 -0.88 9.25 -2.16
C ALA A 100 -0.87 7.76 -1.79
N ARG A 101 0.04 7.40 -0.89
CA ARG A 101 0.08 6.10 -0.21
C ARG A 101 -0.50 6.25 1.19
N TYR A 102 -1.19 5.20 1.65
CA TYR A 102 -1.82 5.14 2.97
C TYR A 102 -1.31 3.94 3.76
N ARG A 103 -1.42 4.04 5.07
CA ARG A 103 -1.08 2.97 6.03
C ARG A 103 -2.12 2.90 7.13
N ARG A 104 -2.13 1.81 7.90
CA ARG A 104 -2.84 1.79 9.18
C ARG A 104 -1.99 2.42 10.29
N PRO A 105 -2.59 3.11 11.27
CA PRO A 105 -1.87 3.72 12.38
C PRO A 105 -1.08 2.72 13.23
N ASP A 106 -1.63 1.53 13.44
CA ASP A 106 -1.10 0.47 14.31
C ASP A 106 0.00 -0.38 13.66
N TRP A 107 0.24 -0.21 12.35
CA TRP A 107 1.26 -0.97 11.64
C TRP A 107 2.67 -0.61 12.09
N ILE A 108 3.49 -1.65 12.22
CA ILE A 108 4.89 -1.58 12.63
C ILE A 108 5.76 -1.80 11.40
N THR A 109 6.73 -0.91 11.23
CA THR A 109 7.70 -1.04 10.15
C THR A 109 8.75 -2.10 10.49
N PHE A 110 8.94 -3.04 9.59
CA PHE A 110 9.98 -4.06 9.62
C PHE A 110 10.93 -3.91 8.43
N HIS A 111 12.12 -4.45 8.61
CA HIS A 111 13.18 -4.47 7.60
C HIS A 111 13.64 -5.90 7.38
N ALA A 112 13.70 -6.31 6.12
CA ALA A 112 14.17 -7.61 5.71
C ALA A 112 15.58 -7.53 5.13
N PHE A 113 16.41 -8.48 5.53
CA PHE A 113 17.78 -8.67 5.06
C PHE A 113 17.93 -10.08 4.49
N ARG A 114 18.56 -10.21 3.32
CA ARG A 114 18.82 -11.49 2.68
C ARG A 114 20.24 -11.94 2.95
N ASN A 115 20.41 -13.24 3.18
CA ASN A 115 21.71 -13.88 3.18
C ASN A 115 22.29 -13.82 1.76
N THR A 116 23.55 -13.40 1.62
CA THR A 116 24.19 -13.26 0.30
C THR A 116 24.48 -14.60 -0.38
N LYS A 117 24.54 -15.70 0.37
CA LYS A 117 24.79 -17.06 -0.16
C LYS A 117 23.50 -17.83 -0.46
N ASP A 118 22.44 -17.62 0.32
CA ASP A 118 21.10 -18.15 0.03
C ASP A 118 20.05 -17.03 0.15
N PRO A 119 19.63 -16.40 -0.97
CA PRO A 119 18.68 -15.29 -0.95
C PRO A 119 17.29 -15.61 -0.38
N ARG A 120 16.98 -16.90 -0.15
CA ARG A 120 15.72 -17.35 0.50
C ARG A 120 15.80 -17.29 2.01
N ASP A 121 17.01 -17.31 2.55
CA ASP A 121 17.27 -17.14 3.96
C ASP A 121 17.23 -15.65 4.30
N VAL A 122 16.20 -15.27 5.05
CA VAL A 122 15.85 -13.87 5.31
C VAL A 122 15.73 -13.62 6.80
N VAL A 123 16.34 -12.54 7.24
CA VAL A 123 16.23 -12.03 8.60
C VAL A 123 15.37 -10.78 8.59
N ILE A 124 14.38 -10.74 9.47
CA ILE A 124 13.45 -9.64 9.67
C ILE A 124 13.75 -8.99 11.01
N THR A 125 13.86 -7.66 11.01
CA THR A 125 14.13 -6.84 12.20
C THR A 125 13.23 -5.61 12.23
N ASP A 126 13.19 -4.91 13.36
CA ASP A 126 12.55 -3.61 13.54
C ASP A 126 13.52 -2.43 13.29
N ARG A 127 14.81 -2.72 13.07
CA ARG A 127 15.87 -1.73 12.80
C ARG A 127 16.49 -1.92 11.42
N ARG A 128 16.60 -0.84 10.65
CA ARG A 128 17.32 -0.84 9.36
C ARG A 128 18.83 -0.69 9.53
N GLN A 129 19.26 0.19 10.42
CA GLN A 129 20.67 0.47 10.68
C GLN A 129 21.08 -0.23 11.99
N ASN A 130 22.32 -0.75 12.05
CA ASN A 130 22.84 -1.47 13.21
C ASN A 130 21.88 -2.57 13.72
N ALA A 131 21.24 -3.26 12.76
CA ALA A 131 20.33 -4.37 13.03
C ALA A 131 21.11 -5.51 13.71
N PRO A 132 20.56 -6.17 14.75
CA PRO A 132 21.22 -7.27 15.45
C PRO A 132 21.17 -8.55 14.60
N LEU A 133 21.86 -8.54 13.46
CA LEU A 133 21.84 -9.63 12.48
C LEU A 133 22.70 -10.81 12.96
N PRO A 134 22.32 -12.05 12.63
CA PRO A 134 23.14 -13.23 12.88
C PRO A 134 24.56 -13.11 12.31
N LYS A 135 25.57 -13.58 13.05
CA LYS A 135 26.98 -13.54 12.62
C LYS A 135 27.39 -14.72 11.72
N ASP A 136 26.49 -15.67 11.49
CA ASP A 136 26.73 -16.89 10.71
C ASP A 136 26.73 -16.66 9.19
N ALA A 137 26.26 -15.49 8.74
CA ALA A 137 26.21 -15.14 7.33
C ALA A 137 26.44 -13.64 7.10
N ARG A 138 26.71 -13.30 5.84
CA ARG A 138 26.67 -11.91 5.38
C ARG A 138 25.24 -11.60 4.95
N TRP A 139 24.71 -10.51 5.48
CA TRP A 139 23.35 -10.07 5.25
C TRP A 139 23.34 -8.76 4.46
N THR A 140 22.37 -8.60 3.56
CA THR A 140 22.20 -7.37 2.79
C THR A 140 20.75 -6.91 2.87
N PHE A 141 20.55 -5.61 3.10
CA PHE A 141 19.23 -5.02 3.13
C PHE A 141 18.48 -5.33 1.83
N TYR A 142 17.24 -5.79 1.97
CA TYR A 142 16.41 -6.20 0.85
C TYR A 142 15.16 -5.33 0.73
N ALA A 143 14.40 -5.16 1.81
CA ALA A 143 13.12 -4.45 1.75
C ALA A 143 12.68 -3.88 3.10
N THR A 144 11.80 -2.88 3.03
CA THR A 144 11.01 -2.38 4.16
C THR A 144 9.54 -2.70 3.91
N PHE A 145 8.84 -3.13 4.95
CA PHE A 145 7.40 -3.43 4.89
C PHE A 145 6.74 -3.15 6.25
N ALA A 146 5.41 -3.03 6.28
CA ALA A 146 4.68 -2.77 7.51
C ALA A 146 3.30 -3.47 7.55
N SER A 147 2.68 -3.61 6.39
CA SER A 147 1.37 -4.23 6.24
C SER A 147 1.39 -5.75 6.43
N PRO A 148 0.33 -6.33 7.04
CA PRO A 148 0.14 -7.77 7.13
C PRO A 148 0.13 -8.47 5.77
N LEU A 149 -0.55 -7.89 4.76
CA LEU A 149 -0.62 -8.51 3.44
C LEU A 149 0.77 -8.62 2.78
N LYS A 150 1.58 -7.55 2.85
CA LYS A 150 2.94 -7.57 2.30
C LYS A 150 3.84 -8.51 3.09
N ALA A 151 3.67 -8.61 4.41
CA ALA A 151 4.39 -9.56 5.25
C ALA A 151 4.09 -11.01 4.83
N ALA A 152 2.81 -11.33 4.60
CA ALA A 152 2.37 -12.65 4.16
C ALA A 152 2.90 -12.99 2.76
N VAL A 153 2.68 -12.10 1.78
CA VAL A 153 3.06 -12.36 0.38
C VAL A 153 4.57 -12.36 0.18
N ALA A 154 5.30 -11.42 0.77
CA ALA A 154 6.73 -11.30 0.50
C ALA A 154 7.61 -12.22 1.38
N PHE A 155 7.14 -12.57 2.59
CA PHE A 155 7.96 -13.25 3.59
C PHE A 155 7.29 -14.47 4.23
N GLY A 156 6.06 -14.82 3.83
CA GLY A 156 5.30 -15.93 4.43
C GLY A 156 4.87 -15.65 5.88
N VAL A 157 4.90 -14.39 6.32
CA VAL A 157 4.57 -14.03 7.70
C VAL A 157 3.08 -13.71 7.81
N ASN A 158 2.31 -14.66 8.34
CA ASN A 158 0.85 -14.55 8.46
C ASN A 158 0.39 -13.96 9.81
N ASP A 159 1.29 -13.78 10.79
CA ASP A 159 0.99 -13.24 12.12
C ASP A 159 2.01 -12.15 12.48
N THR A 160 1.68 -10.91 12.16
CA THR A 160 2.54 -9.74 12.41
C THR A 160 2.67 -9.41 13.90
N PRO A 161 1.65 -9.57 14.78
CA PRO A 161 1.84 -9.48 16.23
C PRO A 161 2.86 -10.48 16.79
N LYS A 162 2.83 -11.74 16.32
CA LYS A 162 3.82 -12.75 16.71
C LYS A 162 5.21 -12.41 16.21
N LEU A 163 5.33 -11.95 14.96
CA LEU A 163 6.60 -11.45 14.41
C LEU A 163 7.17 -10.33 15.30
N ARG A 164 6.34 -9.35 15.67
CA ARG A 164 6.75 -8.24 16.56
C ARG A 164 7.33 -8.77 17.86
N ARG A 165 6.63 -9.68 18.54
CA ARG A 165 7.11 -10.27 19.81
C ARG A 165 8.44 -10.99 19.61
N GLN A 166 8.59 -11.79 18.55
CA GLN A 166 9.83 -12.52 18.28
C GLN A 166 11.02 -11.58 18.03
N VAL A 167 10.82 -10.53 17.24
CA VAL A 167 11.84 -9.50 16.98
C VAL A 167 12.20 -8.75 18.25
N GLN A 168 11.22 -8.40 19.09
CA GLN A 168 11.49 -7.73 20.37
C GLN A 168 12.28 -8.61 21.35
N THR A 169 12.00 -9.92 21.38
CA THR A 169 12.68 -10.85 22.29
C THR A 169 14.09 -11.23 21.82
N HIS A 170 14.29 -11.46 20.52
CA HIS A 170 15.54 -12.03 19.99
C HIS A 170 16.36 -11.02 19.16
N GLY A 171 15.85 -9.81 18.96
CA GLY A 171 16.41 -8.80 18.05
C GLY A 171 16.04 -9.01 16.58
N PHE A 172 15.72 -10.25 16.18
CA PHE A 172 15.34 -10.59 14.82
C PHE A 172 14.46 -11.84 14.74
N HIS A 173 13.85 -12.06 13.58
CA HIS A 173 13.18 -13.30 13.22
C HIS A 173 13.72 -13.80 11.87
N ARG A 174 14.16 -15.06 11.80
CA ARG A 174 14.70 -15.68 10.59
C ARG A 174 13.62 -16.53 9.93
N VAL A 175 13.41 -16.32 8.63
CA VAL A 175 12.46 -17.07 7.80
C VAL A 175 13.17 -17.61 6.58
N HIS A 176 12.70 -18.76 6.09
CA HIS A 176 13.11 -19.29 4.79
C HIS A 176 11.97 -19.14 3.80
N ILE A 177 12.14 -18.31 2.78
CA ILE A 177 11.09 -17.99 1.82
C ILE A 177 11.02 -19.12 0.77
N PRO A 178 9.87 -19.80 0.64
CA PRO A 178 9.70 -20.81 -0.41
C PRO A 178 9.75 -20.15 -1.79
N ARG A 179 10.21 -20.92 -2.79
CA ARG A 179 10.16 -20.45 -4.19
C ARG A 179 8.70 -20.29 -4.61
N MET A 180 8.27 -19.05 -4.87
CA MET A 180 6.92 -18.80 -5.38
C MET A 180 6.79 -19.05 -6.89
N LEU A 181 7.89 -18.96 -7.66
CA LEU A 181 7.91 -19.29 -9.09
C LEU A 181 9.26 -19.89 -9.54
N ARG A 182 9.22 -21.17 -9.91
CA ARG A 182 9.91 -21.78 -11.07
C ARG A 182 9.21 -23.11 -11.32
N ARG A 183 8.48 -23.23 -12.42
CA ARG A 183 8.28 -24.53 -13.06
C ARG A 183 9.15 -24.53 -14.31
N ALA A 184 9.85 -25.66 -14.48
CA ALA A 184 10.82 -26.08 -15.49
C ALA A 184 11.12 -25.11 -16.64
#